data_AF-A0A926AAG3-F1
#
_entry.id   AF-A0A926AAG3-F1
#
_cell.length_a   1.000
_cell.length_b   1.000
_cell.length_c   1.000
_cell.angle_alpha   90.00
_cell.angle_beta   90.00
_cell.angle_gamma   90.00
#
_symmetry.space_group_name_H-M   'P 1'
#
loop_
_entity.id
_entity.type
_entity.pdbx_description
1 polymer ?
#
loop_
_entity_poly.entity_id
_entity_poly.type
_entity_poly.pdbx_seq_one_letter_code
_entity_poly.pdbx_strand_id
1 'polypeptide(L)'
;MRFPLALSAKIAGHIIKHKLKRTPKFAMVLQLEPLHTCNLTCTGCGRIREYSTNLKDMVPLEKCLAVADECEAPMVSICGGEPLIYPKIEELVNGILQQGRIIYICTNGVFMRKKMRDYLAAVYSPEMEPKLQKLLKADLITEKEAEAIRKADAASRNKV
;
A
#
# COMPACT_ATOMS: atom_id res chain seq x y z
N MET A 1 -19.64 -7.60 8.59
CA MET A 1 -18.87 -6.67 7.73
C MET A 1 -19.35 -6.82 6.29
N ARG A 2 -19.79 -5.73 5.65
CA ARG A 2 -20.19 -5.74 4.24
C ARG A 2 -18.99 -5.28 3.41
N PHE A 3 -18.48 -6.14 2.54
CA PHE A 3 -17.41 -5.75 1.62
C PHE A 3 -17.96 -4.81 0.54
N PRO A 4 -17.15 -3.87 0.02
CA PRO A 4 -17.54 -3.03 -1.10
C PRO A 4 -17.99 -3.88 -2.31
N LEU A 5 -19.08 -3.48 -2.97
CA LEU A 5 -19.64 -4.24 -4.09
C LEU A 5 -18.63 -4.44 -5.22
N ALA A 6 -17.81 -3.43 -5.51
CA ALA A 6 -16.75 -3.52 -6.52
C ALA A 6 -15.73 -4.63 -6.23
N LEU A 7 -15.37 -4.81 -4.95
CA LEU A 7 -14.47 -5.88 -4.50
C LEU A 7 -15.12 -7.25 -4.69
N SER A 8 -16.35 -7.41 -4.21
CA SER A 8 -17.09 -8.67 -4.34
C SER A 8 -17.32 -9.06 -5.80
N ALA A 9 -17.70 -8.10 -6.66
CA ALA A 9 -17.92 -8.34 -8.09
C ALA A 9 -16.64 -8.81 -8.79
N LYS A 10 -15.50 -8.21 -8.46
CA LYS A 10 -14.20 -8.56 -9.04
C LYS A 10 -13.73 -9.96 -8.64
N ILE A 11 -13.87 -10.32 -7.37
CA ILE A 11 -13.58 -11.67 -6.86
C ILE A 11 -14.52 -12.70 -7.53
N ALA A 12 -15.83 -12.41 -7.58
CA ALA A 12 -16.80 -13.29 -8.22
C ALA A 12 -16.49 -13.48 -9.72
N GLY A 13 -16.16 -12.41 -10.44
CA GLY A 13 -15.75 -12.46 -11.84
C GLY A 13 -14.52 -13.34 -12.06
N HIS A 14 -13.51 -13.25 -11.19
CA HIS A 14 -12.32 -14.11 -11.26
C HIS A 14 -12.65 -15.59 -11.05
N ILE A 15 -13.50 -15.91 -10.05
CA ILE A 15 -13.95 -17.28 -9.79
C ILE A 15 -14.74 -17.83 -10.97
N ILE A 16 -15.67 -17.04 -11.53
CA ILE A 16 -16.48 -17.44 -12.69
C ILE A 16 -15.58 -17.68 -13.91
N LYS A 17 -14.62 -16.79 -14.20
CA LYS A 17 -13.61 -16.95 -15.28
C LYS A 17 -12.92 -18.32 -15.17
N HIS A 18 -12.41 -18.69 -13.99
CA HIS A 18 -11.70 -19.95 -13.81
C HIS A 18 -12.61 -21.19 -13.78
N LYS A 19 -13.84 -21.07 -13.26
CA LYS A 19 -14.84 -22.15 -13.37
C LYS A 19 -15.19 -22.46 -14.82
N LEU A 20 -15.38 -21.42 -15.65
CA LEU A 20 -15.65 -21.57 -17.08
C LEU A 20 -14.45 -22.19 -17.82
N LYS A 21 -13.22 -21.75 -17.48
CA LYS A 21 -11.98 -22.32 -18.01
C LYS A 21 -11.64 -23.72 -17.46
N ARG A 22 -12.44 -24.26 -16.53
CA ARG A 22 -12.19 -25.52 -15.82
C ARG A 22 -10.79 -25.59 -15.19
N THR A 23 -10.27 -24.46 -14.70
CA THR A 23 -8.97 -24.43 -14.03
C THR A 23 -9.12 -25.04 -12.63
N PRO A 24 -8.43 -26.15 -12.30
CA PRO A 24 -8.66 -26.87 -11.05
C PRO A 24 -8.19 -26.09 -9.81
N LYS A 25 -7.14 -25.29 -9.96
CA LYS A 25 -6.58 -24.43 -8.90
C LYS A 25 -6.14 -23.11 -9.53
N PHE A 26 -6.48 -22.00 -8.89
CA PHE A 26 -6.13 -20.66 -9.36
C PHE A 26 -5.84 -19.77 -8.15
N ALA A 27 -4.95 -18.79 -8.34
CA ALA A 27 -4.58 -17.88 -7.27
C ALA A 27 -5.71 -16.89 -6.97
N MET A 28 -5.95 -16.65 -5.69
CA MET A 28 -6.94 -15.69 -5.19
C MET A 28 -6.29 -14.44 -4.61
N VAL A 29 -5.17 -14.62 -3.92
CA VAL A 29 -4.42 -13.55 -3.29
C VAL A 29 -2.94 -13.82 -3.51
N LEU A 30 -2.21 -12.83 -4.02
CA LEU A 30 -0.75 -12.81 -4.03
C LEU A 30 -0.27 -12.12 -2.76
N GLN A 31 0.52 -12.81 -1.93
CA GLN A 31 1.30 -12.17 -0.87
C GLN A 31 2.63 -11.73 -1.46
N LEU A 32 2.81 -10.41 -1.61
CA LEU A 32 3.99 -9.81 -2.22
C LEU A 32 4.84 -9.16 -1.13
N GLU A 33 6.07 -9.64 -0.96
CA GLU A 33 7.04 -9.06 -0.03
C GLU A 33 8.17 -8.40 -0.82
N PRO A 34 8.13 -7.06 -1.04
CA PRO A 34 9.17 -6.38 -1.79
C PRO A 34 10.47 -6.22 -0.98
N LEU A 35 10.42 -6.41 0.34
CA LEU A 35 11.55 -6.31 1.25
C LEU A 35 11.30 -7.09 2.55
N HIS A 36 12.37 -7.45 3.24
CA HIS A 36 12.32 -8.07 4.57
C HIS A 36 12.67 -7.11 5.71
N THR A 37 13.23 -5.93 5.42
CA THR A 37 13.60 -4.91 6.42
C THR A 37 12.37 -4.30 7.13
N CYS A 38 12.42 -4.19 8.45
CA CYS A 38 11.39 -3.51 9.25
C CYS A 38 12.03 -2.50 10.20
N ASN A 39 11.29 -1.43 10.54
CA ASN A 39 11.69 -0.44 11.54
C ASN A 39 11.41 -0.90 13.00
N LEU A 40 10.86 -2.11 13.18
CA LEU A 40 10.55 -2.71 14.47
C LEU A 40 11.20 -4.09 14.60
N THR A 41 11.43 -4.52 15.85
CA THR A 41 12.01 -5.83 16.18
C THR A 41 11.08 -6.65 17.08
N CYS A 42 9.89 -6.98 16.58
CA CYS A 42 8.87 -7.67 17.35
C CYS A 42 9.32 -9.09 17.75
N THR A 43 9.13 -9.48 19.02
CA THR A 43 9.59 -10.77 19.57
C THR A 43 9.05 -12.00 18.83
N GLY A 44 7.84 -11.90 18.28
CA GLY A 44 7.16 -12.96 17.53
C GLY A 44 7.36 -12.92 16.01
N CYS A 45 8.24 -12.06 15.48
CA CYS A 45 8.44 -11.94 14.03
C CYS A 45 9.31 -13.09 13.49
N GLY A 46 8.72 -13.99 12.70
CA GLY A 46 9.45 -15.07 12.02
C GLY A 46 10.54 -14.55 11.08
N ARG A 47 10.29 -13.43 10.38
CA ARG A 47 11.22 -12.87 9.39
C ARG A 47 12.56 -12.43 9.99
N ILE A 48 12.57 -11.87 11.19
CA ILE A 48 13.80 -11.43 11.87
C ILE A 48 14.66 -12.65 12.26
N ARG A 49 14.00 -13.75 12.64
CA ARG A 49 14.67 -14.98 13.05
C ARG A 49 15.18 -15.79 11.85
N GLU A 50 14.40 -15.84 10.77
CA GLU A 50 14.68 -16.64 9.58
C GLU A 50 15.61 -15.96 8.57
N TYR A 51 15.60 -14.61 8.46
CA TYR A 51 16.31 -13.86 7.41
C TYR A 51 17.38 -12.90 7.95
N SER A 52 18.01 -13.25 9.08
CA SER A 52 19.04 -12.42 9.74
C SER A 52 20.23 -12.03 8.83
N THR A 53 20.49 -12.81 7.78
CA THR A 53 21.59 -12.60 6.82
C THR A 53 21.23 -11.75 5.60
N ASN A 54 19.95 -11.68 5.20
CA ASN A 54 19.49 -11.10 3.92
C ASN A 54 18.44 -9.98 4.08
N LEU A 55 18.33 -9.38 5.27
CA LEU A 55 17.28 -8.37 5.56
C LEU A 55 17.25 -7.17 4.58
N LYS A 56 18.41 -6.79 4.03
CA LYS A 56 18.55 -5.62 3.15
C LYS A 56 18.14 -5.89 1.70
N ASP A 57 17.87 -7.14 1.34
CA ASP A 57 17.50 -7.47 -0.02
C ASP A 57 16.12 -6.87 -0.33
N MET A 58 16.07 -6.15 -1.45
CA MET A 58 14.85 -5.57 -1.98
C MET A 58 14.60 -6.12 -3.37
N VAL A 59 13.36 -6.50 -3.63
CA VAL A 59 12.93 -6.92 -4.95
C VAL A 59 12.79 -5.67 -5.83
N PRO A 60 13.39 -5.64 -7.03
CA PRO A 60 13.19 -4.55 -7.98
C PRO A 60 11.70 -4.38 -8.34
N LEU A 61 11.28 -3.14 -8.57
CA LEU A 61 9.87 -2.80 -8.86
C LEU A 61 9.33 -3.60 -10.05
N GLU A 62 10.14 -3.68 -11.10
CA GLU A 62 9.78 -4.32 -12.37
C GLU A 62 9.51 -5.81 -12.16
N LYS A 63 10.29 -6.45 -11.28
CA LYS A 63 10.10 -7.85 -10.90
C LYS A 63 8.84 -8.03 -10.04
N CYS A 64 8.57 -7.12 -9.10
CA CYS A 64 7.33 -7.13 -8.32
C CYS A 64 6.09 -7.05 -9.22
N LEU A 65 6.10 -6.14 -10.21
CA LEU A 65 5.00 -5.96 -11.15
C LEU A 65 4.85 -7.15 -12.09
N ALA A 66 5.95 -7.73 -12.57
CA ALA A 66 5.93 -8.92 -13.41
C ALA A 66 5.35 -10.13 -12.67
N VAL A 67 5.73 -10.36 -11.42
CA VAL A 67 5.18 -11.46 -10.60
C VAL A 67 3.69 -11.24 -10.30
N ALA A 68 3.27 -9.99 -10.08
CA ALA A 68 1.85 -9.67 -9.90
C ALA A 68 1.02 -9.94 -11.15
N ASP A 69 1.58 -9.66 -12.33
CA ASP A 69 0.95 -9.95 -13.61
C ASP A 69 0.85 -11.47 -13.86
N GLU A 70 1.97 -12.18 -13.70
CA GLU A 70 2.07 -13.64 -13.87
C GLU A 70 1.13 -14.42 -12.94
N CYS A 71 1.01 -13.97 -11.67
CA CYS A 71 0.19 -14.66 -10.68
C CYS A 71 -1.31 -14.64 -11.04
N GLU A 72 -1.76 -13.67 -11.82
CA GLU A 72 -3.16 -13.44 -12.20
C GLU A 72 -4.16 -13.30 -11.03
N ALA A 73 -3.71 -13.25 -9.78
CA ALA A 73 -4.59 -13.12 -8.61
C ALA A 73 -5.38 -11.80 -8.65
N PRO A 74 -6.68 -11.78 -8.32
CA PRO A 74 -7.49 -10.56 -8.33
C PRO A 74 -7.07 -9.58 -7.23
N MET A 75 -6.37 -10.07 -6.21
CA MET A 75 -5.94 -9.34 -5.03
C MET A 75 -4.43 -9.51 -4.80
N VAL A 76 -3.77 -8.43 -4.41
CA VAL A 76 -2.37 -8.40 -4.01
C VAL A 76 -2.27 -7.80 -2.60
N SER A 77 -1.69 -8.55 -1.68
CA SER A 77 -1.37 -8.09 -0.33
C SER A 77 0.12 -7.78 -0.25
N ILE A 78 0.47 -6.51 -0.16
CA ILE A 78 1.84 -6.04 0.00
C ILE A 78 2.21 -6.17 1.49
N CYS A 79 3.11 -7.10 1.77
CA CYS A 79 3.55 -7.53 3.10
C CYS A 79 5.09 -7.47 3.21
N GLY A 80 5.68 -8.18 4.17
CA GLY A 80 7.13 -8.34 4.33
C GLY A 80 7.59 -7.83 5.68
N GLY A 81 8.65 -7.01 5.68
CA GLY A 81 9.04 -6.21 6.83
C GLY A 81 8.04 -5.06 7.07
N GLU A 82 8.45 -3.83 6.82
CA GLU A 82 7.51 -2.69 6.76
C GLU A 82 7.41 -2.17 5.31
N PRO A 83 6.29 -2.43 4.61
CA PRO A 83 6.11 -2.04 3.21
C PRO A 83 6.32 -0.53 2.95
N LEU A 84 5.96 0.33 3.91
CA LEU A 84 6.09 1.78 3.73
C LEU A 84 7.54 2.28 3.74
N ILE A 85 8.53 1.43 4.06
CA ILE A 85 9.96 1.72 3.89
C ILE A 85 10.41 1.52 2.44
N TYR A 86 9.68 0.73 1.64
CA TYR A 86 10.07 0.46 0.26
C TYR A 86 10.09 1.76 -0.56
N PRO A 87 11.23 2.16 -1.15
CA PRO A 87 11.37 3.47 -1.79
C PRO A 87 10.36 3.70 -2.92
N LYS A 88 10.03 2.64 -3.67
CA LYS A 88 9.12 2.67 -4.81
C LYS A 88 7.69 2.20 -4.46
N ILE A 89 7.26 2.34 -3.21
CA ILE A 89 5.94 1.83 -2.77
C ILE A 89 4.77 2.47 -3.53
N GLU A 90 4.86 3.77 -3.84
CA GLU A 90 3.83 4.48 -4.60
C GLU A 90 3.77 3.99 -6.05
N GLU A 91 4.93 3.85 -6.71
CA GLU A 91 5.02 3.27 -8.06
C GLU A 91 4.50 1.82 -8.10
N LEU A 92 4.81 1.01 -7.09
CA LEU A 92 4.34 -0.37 -6.97
C LEU A 92 2.82 -0.44 -6.82
N VAL A 93 2.26 0.38 -5.92
CA VAL A 93 0.82 0.47 -5.71
C VAL A 93 0.12 0.90 -7.01
N ASN A 94 0.62 1.95 -7.66
CA ASN A 94 0.06 2.44 -8.91
C ASN A 94 0.13 1.40 -10.04
N GLY A 95 1.25 0.71 -10.20
CA GLY A 95 1.38 -0.36 -11.19
C GLY A 95 0.41 -1.51 -10.95
N ILE A 96 0.21 -1.93 -9.69
CA ILE A 96 -0.75 -2.98 -9.34
C ILE A 96 -2.21 -2.51 -9.53
N LEU A 97 -2.51 -1.23 -9.26
CA LEU A 97 -3.83 -0.66 -9.54
C LEU A 97 -4.11 -0.62 -11.05
N GLN A 98 -3.11 -0.27 -11.87
CA GLN A 98 -3.21 -0.25 -13.34
C GLN A 98 -3.45 -1.65 -13.92
N GLN A 99 -2.88 -2.70 -13.30
CA GLN A 99 -3.23 -4.10 -13.61
C GLN A 99 -4.67 -4.47 -13.24
N GLY A 100 -5.45 -3.52 -12.72
CA GLY A 100 -6.81 -3.73 -12.29
C GLY A 100 -6.84 -4.78 -11.19
N ARG A 101 -5.98 -4.70 -10.17
CA ARG A 101 -6.02 -5.57 -8.98
C ARG A 101 -6.61 -4.86 -7.77
N ILE A 102 -6.91 -5.60 -6.71
CA ILE A 102 -7.27 -5.06 -5.40
C ILE A 102 -6.02 -5.08 -4.53
N ILE A 103 -5.75 -4.02 -3.79
CA ILE A 103 -4.54 -3.91 -2.98
C ILE A 103 -4.88 -3.93 -1.49
N TYR A 104 -4.12 -4.72 -0.75
CA TYR A 104 -3.99 -4.62 0.71
C TYR A 104 -2.54 -4.25 1.05
N ILE A 105 -2.35 -3.33 1.99
CA ILE A 105 -1.03 -2.98 2.52
C ILE A 105 -1.00 -3.35 4.01
N CYS A 106 -0.12 -4.26 4.37
CA CYS A 106 0.07 -4.71 5.74
C CYS A 106 1.17 -3.89 6.41
N THR A 107 0.80 -2.80 7.08
CA THR A 107 1.73 -1.89 7.78
C THR A 107 1.60 -2.00 9.29
N ASN A 108 2.70 -1.78 10.02
CA ASN A 108 2.71 -1.64 11.47
C ASN A 108 2.15 -0.29 11.97
N GLY A 109 1.91 0.65 11.05
CA GLY A 109 1.26 1.93 11.35
C GLY A 109 2.20 3.08 11.73
N VAL A 110 3.49 2.82 11.99
CA VAL A 110 4.43 3.85 12.48
C VAL A 110 4.61 5.00 11.49
N PHE A 111 4.66 4.70 10.19
CA PHE A 111 4.82 5.71 9.14
C PHE A 111 3.50 6.35 8.67
N MET A 112 2.36 5.94 9.23
CA MET A 112 1.05 6.37 8.74
C MET A 112 0.81 7.87 8.91
N ARG A 113 1.25 8.49 10.02
CA ARG A 113 1.11 9.95 10.21
C ARG A 113 1.83 10.72 9.12
N LYS A 114 3.05 10.30 8.76
CA LYS A 114 3.82 10.91 7.68
C LYS A 114 3.09 10.73 6.34
N LYS A 115 2.70 9.50 5.99
CA LYS A 115 1.98 9.22 4.73
C LYS A 115 0.65 9.96 4.61
N MET A 116 -0.10 10.11 5.70
CA MET A 116 -1.35 10.88 5.70
C MET A 116 -1.11 12.37 5.47
N ARG A 117 -0.04 12.94 6.01
CA ARG A 117 0.34 14.33 5.71
C ARG A 117 0.83 14.49 4.27
N ASP A 118 1.66 13.56 3.78
CA ASP A 118 2.12 13.56 2.39
C ASP A 118 0.90 13.52 1.43
N TYR A 119 -0.09 12.68 1.72
CA TYR A 119 -1.36 12.64 0.97
C TYR A 119 -2.14 13.96 1.06
N LEU A 120 -2.35 14.50 2.27
CA LEU A 120 -3.07 15.77 2.45
C LEU A 120 -2.39 16.90 1.68
N ALA A 121 -1.06 16.96 1.67
CA ALA A 121 -0.28 17.91 0.90
C ALA A 121 -0.48 17.75 -0.62
N ALA A 122 -0.52 16.51 -1.10
CA ALA A 122 -0.71 16.21 -2.51
C ALA A 122 -2.10 16.60 -3.05
N VAL A 123 -3.15 16.41 -2.24
CA VAL A 123 -4.54 16.68 -2.66
C VAL A 123 -5.11 17.98 -2.11
N TYR A 124 -4.30 18.82 -1.43
CA TYR A 124 -4.80 19.99 -0.73
C TYR A 124 -5.55 20.95 -1.66
N SER A 125 -6.75 21.32 -1.24
CA SER A 125 -7.53 22.43 -1.77
C SER A 125 -8.06 23.30 -0.63
N PRO A 126 -8.41 24.58 -0.87
CA PRO A 126 -8.99 25.45 0.17
C PRO A 126 -10.24 24.87 0.84
N GLU A 127 -11.00 24.02 0.15
CA GLU A 127 -12.18 23.33 0.68
C GLU A 127 -11.84 22.34 1.81
N MET A 128 -10.58 21.91 1.91
CA MET A 128 -10.11 20.99 2.94
C MET A 128 -9.75 21.69 4.26
N GLU A 129 -9.78 23.02 4.33
CA GLU A 129 -9.38 23.78 5.52
C GLU A 129 -10.18 23.39 6.78
N PRO A 130 -11.51 23.16 6.76
CA PRO A 130 -12.24 22.67 7.93
C PRO A 130 -11.71 21.34 8.47
N LYS A 131 -11.22 20.46 7.58
CA LYS A 131 -10.60 19.19 7.97
C LYS A 131 -9.23 19.43 8.62
N LEU A 132 -8.41 20.33 8.07
CA LEU A 132 -7.12 20.70 8.69
C LEU A 132 -7.32 21.29 10.09
N GLN A 133 -8.28 22.20 10.26
CA GLN A 133 -8.61 22.78 11.56
C GLN A 133 -9.06 21.72 12.58
N LYS A 134 -9.85 20.73 12.14
CA LYS A 134 -10.24 19.60 12.99
C LYS A 134 -9.02 18.76 13.42
N LEU A 135 -8.05 18.56 12.53
CA LEU A 135 -6.82 17.81 12.84
C LEU A 135 -5.91 18.57 13.81
N LEU A 136 -5.79 19.90 13.64
CA LEU A 136 -5.06 20.78 14.56
C LEU A 136 -5.68 20.77 15.95
N LYS A 137 -7.01 20.97 16.05
CA LYS A 137 -7.74 20.94 17.32
C LYS A 137 -7.63 19.60 18.07
N ALA A 138 -7.41 18.51 17.33
CA ALA A 138 -7.26 17.17 17.89
C ALA A 138 -5.79 16.78 18.17
N ASP A 139 -4.84 17.72 18.03
CA ASP A 139 -3.40 17.49 18.18
C ASP A 139 -2.87 16.35 17.28
N LEU A 140 -3.50 16.14 16.13
CA LEU A 140 -3.11 15.10 15.17
C LEU A 140 -2.05 15.59 14.19
N ILE A 141 -1.97 16.91 14.00
CA ILE A 141 -0.94 17.63 13.24
C ILE A 141 -0.57 18.91 13.98
N THR A 142 0.64 19.42 13.73
CA THR A 142 1.12 20.71 14.26
C THR A 142 0.83 21.86 13.29
N GLU A 143 0.87 23.12 13.77
CA GLU A 143 0.72 24.30 12.90
C GLU A 143 1.78 24.32 11.78
N LYS A 144 3.02 23.94 12.10
CA LYS A 144 4.10 23.83 11.12
C LYS A 144 3.79 22.79 10.03
N GLU A 145 3.20 21.66 10.41
CA GLU A 145 2.79 20.62 9.47
C GLU A 145 1.57 21.05 8.63
N ALA A 146 0.63 21.78 9.22
CA ALA A 146 -0.50 22.35 8.49
C ALA A 146 -0.04 23.39 7.46
N GLU A 147 0.89 24.27 7.81
CA GLU A 147 1.51 25.18 6.85
C GLU A 147 2.23 24.45 5.70
N ALA A 148 2.95 23.37 6.01
CA ALA A 148 3.61 22.57 4.99
C ALA A 148 2.59 21.92 4.03
N ILE A 149 1.45 21.44 4.53
CA ILE A 149 0.35 20.92 3.71
C ILE A 149 -0.21 22.02 2.79
N ARG A 150 -0.43 23.23 3.31
CA ARG A 150 -0.96 24.37 2.51
C ARG A 150 0.02 24.83 1.43
N LYS A 151 1.32 24.80 1.71
CA LYS A 151 2.40 25.26 0.82
C LYS A 151 2.95 24.16 -0.10
N ALA A 152 2.29 23.00 -0.17
CA ALA A 152 2.77 21.86 -0.92
C ALA A 152 3.07 22.20 -2.39
N ASP A 153 4.26 21.80 -2.83
CA ASP A 153 4.80 22.06 -4.17
C ASP A 153 4.21 21.12 -5.24
N ALA A 154 4.51 21.40 -6.51
CA ALA A 154 4.09 20.55 -7.63
C ALA A 154 4.64 19.11 -7.51
N ALA A 155 5.78 18.90 -6.86
CA ALA A 155 6.38 17.59 -6.64
C ALA A 155 5.58 16.75 -5.63
N SER A 156 4.95 17.38 -4.64
CA SER A 156 4.03 16.73 -3.70
C SER A 156 2.74 16.29 -4.38
N ARG A 157 2.25 17.07 -5.35
CA ARG A 157 1.02 16.78 -6.11
C ARG A 157 1.17 15.59 -7.08
N ASN A 158 2.37 15.30 -7.56
CA ASN A 158 2.65 14.19 -8.47
C ASN A 158 2.81 12.82 -7.77
N LYS A 159 2.73 12.76 -6.43
CA LYS A 159 2.88 11.51 -5.64
C LYS A 159 1.57 10.76 -5.42
N VAL A 160 0.45 11.33 -5.84
CA VAL A 160 -0.90 10.74 -5.72
C VAL A 160 -1.48 10.54 -7.10
#